data_AF-A0A9D8CWD7-F1
#
_entry.id   AF-A0A9D8CWD7-F1
#
_cell.length_a   1.000
_cell.length_b   1.000
_cell.length_c   1.000
_cell.angle_alpha   90.00
_cell.angle_beta   90.00
_cell.angle_gamma   90.00
#
_symmetry.space_group_name_H-M   'P 1'
#
loop_
_entity.id
_entity.type
_entity.pdbx_description
1 polymer ?
#
loop_
_entity_poly.entity_id
_entity_poly.type
_entity_poly.pdbx_seq_one_letter_code
_entity_poly.pdbx_strand_id
1 'polypeptide(L)'
;MSISASGDQRSRLERALARAPLFGSLDHATRATLERAFTFRALQGGAALFRPGAASDAIYLVAAGCLGVFRHDSPQDEPQLIAEVPPGDIVGEMSMLAGTPRTRAVAALRDSEVWRLAREDFDELARAHPEGLATLTRKVAVRTASIPPYKRRQPRTFALLPMGHDVPAARFAVSLSAALERRGGDTQMLGPESAERGPEWFSRCEAESAHVVYRADPGDTDWTRLCLRQADCLIVLRRADDPRPTSLPFPLETEAAGEVFQRRRELVLLHDARDAAPGSTAALLADGAFGPHHHVRLDTAGDIDRLARLLTGTAVGVVMAGGGARGFAHIGAVKALRAAGVPIDLAGGTSMGAIVAAAAAARWTDAEMDERFRRSFVATNPLSDYTVPLVSLFGGRRVTRLLQATFGDLRIEDLPLAFFCVTANLTDSRSDLHDRGEVWRWLRASVSIPGVLAPHTEAGSVHVDGGVIDNFPVRAMRKLGRGLTIGIDIDTGGAMAAGADVQEPWSAWQFFRRLVWKRRETLPIPSIVRILLRSALVSSTARALEDRQAADLLVLPPVGGFDLLDWTSFDAVVEAGYRATMEALERNRDSPAAAILGVR
;
A
#
# COMPACT_ATOMS: atom_id res chain seq x y z
N MET A 1 9.92 15.89 36.96
CA MET A 1 10.31 15.46 38.31
C MET A 1 11.26 14.28 38.18
N SER A 2 12.46 14.37 38.75
CA SER A 2 13.43 13.27 38.77
C SER A 2 13.01 12.26 39.84
N ILE A 3 12.48 11.12 39.42
CA ILE A 3 12.16 10.00 40.31
C ILE A 3 13.46 9.20 40.46
N SER A 4 13.88 8.89 41.69
CA SER A 4 15.05 8.05 41.90
C SER A 4 14.78 6.67 41.31
N ALA A 5 15.65 6.22 40.40
CA ALA A 5 15.47 4.94 39.74
C ALA A 5 15.50 3.76 40.72
N SER A 6 14.63 2.76 40.53
CA SER A 6 14.62 1.52 41.31
C SER A 6 15.89 0.69 41.05
N GLY A 7 16.22 -0.25 41.94
CA GLY A 7 17.38 -1.13 41.76
C GLY A 7 17.34 -1.92 40.44
N ASP A 8 16.15 -2.35 40.04
CA ASP A 8 15.89 -3.06 38.78
C ASP A 8 16.14 -2.16 37.54
N GLN A 9 15.75 -0.88 37.61
CA GLN A 9 16.04 0.10 36.55
C GLN A 9 17.55 0.33 36.38
N ARG A 10 18.30 0.36 37.48
CA ARG A 10 19.76 0.51 37.41
C ARG A 10 20.46 -0.70 36.80
N SER A 11 20.08 -1.92 37.17
CA SER A 11 20.61 -3.13 36.52
C SER A 11 20.29 -3.20 35.03
N ARG A 12 19.18 -2.60 34.58
CA ARG A 12 18.88 -2.43 33.15
C ARG A 12 19.84 -1.43 32.48
N LEU A 13 20.08 -0.28 33.10
CA LEU A 13 21.04 0.70 32.61
C LEU A 13 22.44 0.08 32.45
N GLU A 14 22.92 -0.68 33.43
CA GLU A 14 24.21 -1.38 33.35
C GLU A 14 24.28 -2.31 32.12
N ARG A 15 23.24 -3.12 31.88
CA ARG A 15 23.15 -4.01 30.71
C ARG A 15 23.13 -3.21 29.41
N ALA A 16 22.38 -2.11 29.35
CA ALA A 16 22.30 -1.25 28.18
C ALA A 16 23.66 -0.58 27.89
N LEU A 17 24.33 -0.05 28.91
CA LEU A 17 25.67 0.55 28.81
C LEU A 17 26.71 -0.44 28.30
N ALA A 18 26.68 -1.69 28.79
CA ALA A 18 27.61 -2.73 28.35
C ALA A 18 27.45 -3.08 26.85
N ARG A 19 26.23 -2.97 26.31
CA ARG A 19 25.93 -3.23 24.89
C ARG A 19 26.08 -1.98 24.03
N ALA A 20 26.03 -0.80 24.65
CA ALA A 20 25.96 0.45 23.92
C ALA A 20 27.22 0.68 23.09
N PRO A 21 27.07 1.05 21.79
CA PRO A 21 28.21 1.25 20.89
C PRO A 21 29.29 2.21 21.41
N LEU A 22 28.91 3.14 22.28
CA LEU A 22 29.73 4.18 22.90
C LEU A 22 30.38 3.75 24.23
N PHE A 23 29.66 2.97 25.04
CA PHE A 23 30.02 2.73 26.44
C PHE A 23 30.52 1.31 26.71
N GLY A 24 30.28 0.37 25.79
CA GLY A 24 30.63 -1.04 25.99
C GLY A 24 32.13 -1.33 26.11
N SER A 25 32.99 -0.46 25.55
CA SER A 25 34.46 -0.60 25.64
C SER A 25 35.07 0.06 26.87
N LEU A 26 34.28 0.79 27.67
CA LEU A 26 34.77 1.46 28.87
C LEU A 26 35.03 0.44 29.99
N ASP A 27 35.98 0.72 30.87
CA ASP A 27 36.22 -0.13 32.03
C ASP A 27 35.04 -0.07 33.02
N HIS A 28 35.08 -0.94 34.03
CA HIS A 28 34.02 -1.03 35.03
C HIS A 28 33.90 0.25 35.89
N ALA A 29 35.01 0.92 36.19
CA ALA A 29 35.03 2.10 37.05
C ALA A 29 34.39 3.31 36.33
N THR A 30 34.76 3.53 35.06
CA THR A 30 34.15 4.55 34.20
C THR A 30 32.69 4.27 33.95
N ARG A 31 32.30 3.01 33.72
CA ARG A 31 30.86 2.66 33.58
C ARG A 31 30.07 2.97 34.84
N ALA A 32 30.61 2.68 36.03
CA ALA A 32 29.95 3.01 37.30
C ALA A 32 29.81 4.53 37.52
N THR A 33 30.80 5.32 37.06
CA THR A 33 30.70 6.80 37.08
C THR A 33 29.62 7.28 36.12
N LEU A 34 29.57 6.74 34.90
CA LEU A 34 28.53 7.08 33.92
C LEU A 34 27.13 6.73 34.39
N GLU A 35 26.96 5.56 34.98
CA GLU A 35 25.67 5.12 35.51
C GLU A 35 25.07 6.15 36.48
N ARG A 36 25.93 6.83 37.26
CA ARG A 36 25.51 7.90 38.18
C ARG A 36 25.17 9.23 37.48
N ALA A 37 25.78 9.50 36.33
CA ALA A 37 25.51 10.70 35.52
C ALA A 37 24.21 10.56 34.71
N PHE A 38 23.82 9.34 34.36
CA PHE A 38 22.59 9.09 33.63
C PHE A 38 21.34 9.36 34.47
N THR A 39 20.38 10.08 33.87
CA THR A 39 19.09 10.39 34.49
C THR A 39 17.96 9.65 33.78
N PHE A 40 17.13 8.95 34.56
CA PHE A 40 16.04 8.13 34.04
C PHE A 40 14.89 8.97 33.47
N ARG A 41 14.32 8.52 32.35
CA ARG A 41 13.09 9.03 31.74
C ARG A 41 12.24 7.88 31.21
N ALA A 42 10.99 7.81 31.66
CA ALA A 42 9.96 6.98 31.03
C ALA A 42 9.28 7.76 29.91
N LEU A 43 9.15 7.16 28.73
CA LEU A 43 8.40 7.71 27.61
C LEU A 43 7.25 6.76 27.28
N GLN A 44 6.03 7.29 27.21
CA GLN A 44 4.90 6.55 26.67
C GLN A 44 5.01 6.42 25.14
N GLY A 45 4.53 5.32 24.57
CA GLY A 45 4.42 5.17 23.12
C GLY A 45 3.64 6.34 22.51
N GLY A 46 4.17 6.90 21.42
CA GLY A 46 3.68 8.13 20.77
C GLY A 46 4.33 9.42 21.29
N ALA A 47 4.91 9.41 22.50
CA ALA A 47 5.50 10.62 23.08
C ALA A 47 6.79 11.04 22.36
N ALA A 48 6.88 12.33 22.03
CA ALA A 48 8.09 12.94 21.48
C ALA A 48 9.20 13.00 22.54
N LEU A 49 10.38 12.48 22.21
CA LEU A 49 11.59 12.71 23.00
C LEU A 49 12.15 14.11 22.72
N PHE A 50 12.24 14.49 21.44
CA PHE A 50 12.54 15.86 21.00
C PHE A 50 12.08 16.09 19.55
N ARG A 51 11.96 17.37 19.15
CA ARG A 51 11.52 17.82 17.83
C ARG A 51 12.65 18.54 17.08
N PRO A 52 12.56 18.70 15.74
CA PRO A 52 13.49 19.51 14.98
C PRO A 52 13.54 20.95 15.53
N GLY A 53 14.72 21.57 15.52
CA GLY A 53 14.97 22.90 16.06
C GLY A 53 15.21 22.96 17.58
N ALA A 54 14.93 21.88 18.33
CA ALA A 54 15.21 21.85 19.77
C ALA A 54 16.72 21.90 20.07
N ALA A 55 17.08 22.29 21.29
CA ALA A 55 18.47 22.27 21.74
C ALA A 55 19.07 20.85 21.73
N SER A 56 20.35 20.75 21.43
CA SER A 56 21.14 19.51 21.47
C SER A 56 21.98 19.42 22.73
N ASP A 57 21.33 19.38 23.88
CA ASP A 57 21.91 19.45 25.23
C ASP A 57 22.23 18.09 25.88
N ALA A 58 21.90 16.99 25.19
CA ALA A 58 22.04 15.64 25.76
C ALA A 58 22.07 14.54 24.69
N ILE A 59 22.57 13.38 25.07
CA ILE A 59 22.31 12.10 24.38
C ILE A 59 21.42 11.19 25.23
N TYR A 60 20.77 10.26 24.54
CA TYR A 60 19.79 9.38 25.14
C TYR A 60 20.13 7.92 24.82
N LEU A 61 20.21 7.08 25.85
CA LEU A 61 20.40 5.63 25.74
C LEU A 61 19.06 4.94 25.97
N VAL A 62 18.69 4.02 25.08
CA VAL A 62 17.47 3.21 25.24
C VAL A 62 17.80 1.98 26.07
N ALA A 63 17.15 1.81 27.22
CA ALA A 63 17.31 0.63 28.06
C ALA A 63 16.24 -0.44 27.81
N ALA A 64 15.02 -0.03 27.48
CA ALA A 64 13.90 -0.91 27.08
C ALA A 64 12.94 -0.15 26.13
N GLY A 65 12.14 -0.88 25.36
CA GLY A 65 11.25 -0.31 24.34
C GLY A 65 11.96 -0.02 23.02
N CYS A 66 11.48 0.98 22.27
CA CYS A 66 12.05 1.37 20.99
C CYS A 66 11.69 2.81 20.64
N LEU A 67 12.66 3.59 20.17
CA LEU A 67 12.42 4.93 19.62
C LEU A 67 12.47 4.91 18.10
N GLY A 68 11.78 5.86 17.47
CA GLY A 68 11.79 6.09 16.03
C GLY A 68 12.35 7.47 15.71
N VAL A 69 13.16 7.55 14.67
CA VAL A 69 13.68 8.80 14.10
C VAL A 69 12.87 9.15 12.87
N PHE A 70 12.30 10.35 12.84
CA PHE A 70 11.37 10.76 11.80
C PHE A 70 11.90 11.93 10.98
N ARG A 71 11.72 11.83 9.66
CA ARG A 71 11.98 12.91 8.71
C ARG A 71 10.66 13.59 8.35
N HIS A 72 10.68 14.92 8.29
CA HIS A 72 9.60 15.75 7.79
C HIS A 72 10.18 16.55 6.62
N ASP A 73 9.77 16.24 5.40
CA ASP A 73 10.26 16.94 4.20
C ASP A 73 9.49 18.27 3.99
N SER A 74 8.23 18.33 4.43
CA SER A 74 7.38 19.52 4.53
C SER A 74 6.54 19.48 5.82
N PRO A 75 6.12 20.60 6.42
CA PRO A 75 5.17 20.63 7.54
C PRO A 75 3.82 19.95 7.24
N GLN A 76 3.49 19.78 5.96
CA GLN A 76 2.25 19.16 5.48
C GLN A 76 2.41 17.66 5.19
N ASP A 77 3.66 17.16 5.12
CA ASP A 77 3.92 15.76 4.82
C ASP A 77 3.81 14.92 6.09
N GLU A 78 3.30 13.69 5.93
CA GLU A 78 3.33 12.73 7.03
C GLU A 78 4.78 12.41 7.45
N PRO A 79 5.05 12.34 8.76
CA PRO A 79 6.36 11.96 9.28
C PRO A 79 6.78 10.57 8.78
N GLN A 80 7.97 10.50 8.16
CA GLN A 80 8.53 9.25 7.65
C GLN A 80 9.52 8.66 8.66
N LEU A 81 9.27 7.42 9.11
CA LEU A 81 10.17 6.68 10.02
C LEU A 81 11.43 6.20 9.30
N ILE A 82 12.54 6.92 9.44
CA ILE A 82 13.78 6.61 8.71
C ILE A 82 14.74 5.68 9.45
N ALA A 83 14.62 5.57 10.78
CA ALA A 83 15.46 4.71 11.59
C ALA A 83 14.79 4.36 12.93
N GLU A 84 15.12 3.19 13.47
CA GLU A 84 14.72 2.74 14.79
C GLU A 84 15.93 2.72 15.73
N VAL A 85 15.67 2.97 17.00
CA VAL A 85 16.68 2.98 18.07
C VAL A 85 16.24 1.93 19.10
N PRO A 86 16.73 0.68 18.98
CA PRO A 86 16.38 -0.42 19.89
C PRO A 86 17.13 -0.32 21.23
N PRO A 87 16.81 -1.18 22.21
CA PRO A 87 17.53 -1.23 23.48
C PRO A 87 19.03 -1.48 23.29
N GLY A 88 19.85 -0.72 24.00
CA GLY A 88 21.31 -0.70 23.87
C GLY A 88 21.81 0.37 22.89
N ASP A 89 20.96 0.94 22.04
CA ASP A 89 21.38 2.01 21.13
C ASP A 89 21.18 3.42 21.73
N ILE A 90 21.92 4.37 21.17
CA ILE A 90 21.85 5.78 21.55
C ILE A 90 21.23 6.63 20.43
N VAL A 91 20.68 7.79 20.81
CA VAL A 91 20.14 8.78 19.89
C VAL A 91 20.41 10.21 20.35
N GLY A 92 20.51 11.11 19.38
CA GLY A 92 20.73 12.55 19.59
C GLY A 92 22.19 12.97 19.56
N GLU A 93 23.10 12.02 19.37
CA GLU A 93 24.54 12.21 19.28
C GLU A 93 24.94 13.09 18.09
N MET A 94 24.25 12.97 16.95
CA MET A 94 24.61 13.70 15.73
C MET A 94 24.58 15.22 15.92
N SER A 95 23.42 15.76 16.33
CA SER A 95 23.26 17.19 16.57
C SER A 95 24.10 17.68 17.75
N MET A 96 24.33 16.82 18.75
CA MET A 96 25.14 17.19 19.92
C MET A 96 26.62 17.35 19.54
N LEU A 97 27.18 16.39 18.80
CA LEU A 97 28.57 16.42 18.32
C LEU A 97 28.80 17.51 17.27
N ALA A 98 27.81 17.75 16.40
CA ALA A 98 27.89 18.82 15.39
C ALA A 98 27.71 20.23 15.97
N GLY A 99 27.24 20.36 17.23
CA GLY A 99 26.94 21.65 17.84
C GLY A 99 25.75 22.37 17.19
N THR A 100 24.86 21.64 16.51
CA THR A 100 23.68 22.21 15.84
C THR A 100 22.41 21.88 16.62
N PRO A 101 21.30 22.61 16.40
CA PRO A 101 19.98 22.17 16.87
C PRO A 101 19.62 20.76 16.35
N ARG A 102 18.61 20.14 16.97
CA ARG A 102 18.06 18.85 16.52
C ARG A 102 17.57 18.99 15.09
N THR A 103 18.04 18.12 14.20
CA THR A 103 17.64 18.16 12.77
C THR A 103 16.42 17.28 12.49
N ARG A 104 16.11 16.34 13.37
CA ARG A 104 15.03 15.36 13.20
C ARG A 104 14.22 15.20 14.47
N ALA A 105 12.98 14.75 14.30
CA ALA A 105 12.11 14.39 15.40
C ALA A 105 12.44 12.97 15.88
N VAL A 106 12.37 12.75 17.18
CA VAL A 106 12.49 11.41 17.77
C VAL A 106 11.33 11.22 18.73
N ALA A 107 10.66 10.08 18.62
CA ALA A 107 9.53 9.72 19.48
C ALA A 107 9.58 8.24 19.86
N ALA A 108 8.93 7.89 20.95
CA ALA A 108 8.82 6.52 21.39
C ALA A 108 7.83 5.75 20.50
N LEU A 109 8.27 4.70 19.82
CA LEU A 109 7.38 3.82 19.05
C LEU A 109 6.47 3.00 19.96
N ARG A 110 6.91 2.84 21.20
CA ARG A 110 6.22 2.14 22.28
C ARG A 110 6.71 2.59 23.65
N ASP A 111 6.04 2.17 24.71
CA ASP A 111 6.47 2.50 26.07
C ASP A 111 7.95 2.12 26.25
N SER A 112 8.78 3.12 26.56
CA SER A 112 10.24 3.03 26.50
C SER A 112 10.89 3.60 27.76
N GLU A 113 11.97 2.94 28.18
CA GLU A 113 12.86 3.41 29.24
C GLU A 113 14.10 4.01 28.61
N VAL A 114 14.32 5.31 28.84
CA VAL A 114 15.39 6.07 28.22
C VAL A 114 16.22 6.77 29.29
N TRP A 115 17.53 6.79 29.12
CA TRP A 115 18.46 7.42 30.04
C TRP A 115 19.16 8.58 29.38
N ARG A 116 19.06 9.77 29.99
CA ARG A 116 19.63 11.02 29.50
C ARG A 116 21.01 11.25 30.12
N LEU A 117 22.02 11.47 29.28
CA LEU A 117 23.33 12.00 29.66
C LEU A 117 23.44 13.44 29.17
N ALA A 118 23.71 14.38 30.07
CA ALA A 118 23.84 15.79 29.69
C ALA A 118 25.13 16.03 28.89
N ARG A 119 25.16 17.11 28.10
CA ARG A 119 26.34 17.50 27.33
C ARG A 119 27.55 17.68 28.23
N GLU A 120 27.38 18.30 29.39
CA GLU A 120 28.48 18.59 30.33
C GLU A 120 29.15 17.30 30.81
N ASP A 121 28.34 16.31 31.19
CA ASP A 121 28.81 14.98 31.62
C ASP A 121 29.48 14.22 30.46
N PHE A 122 28.93 14.36 29.25
CA PHE A 122 29.52 13.76 28.05
C PHE A 122 30.87 14.39 27.69
N ASP A 123 30.98 15.72 27.77
CA ASP A 123 32.22 16.45 27.47
C ASP A 123 33.31 16.14 28.51
N GLU A 124 32.92 15.90 29.77
CA GLU A 124 33.82 15.40 30.80
C GLU A 124 34.30 13.97 30.51
N LEU A 125 33.38 13.07 30.15
CA LEU A 125 33.74 11.72 29.73
C LEU A 125 34.68 11.72 28.52
N ALA A 126 34.39 12.56 27.52
CA ALA A 126 35.19 12.67 26.31
C ALA A 126 36.63 13.14 26.60
N ARG A 127 36.80 14.04 27.58
CA ARG A 127 38.12 14.46 28.07
C ARG A 127 38.86 13.34 28.81
N ALA A 128 38.13 12.54 29.60
CA ALA A 128 38.70 11.44 30.36
C ALA A 128 39.03 10.21 29.48
N HIS A 129 38.30 10.00 28.38
CA HIS A 129 38.39 8.81 27.51
C HIS A 129 38.39 9.15 26.01
N PRO A 130 39.49 9.74 25.47
CA PRO A 130 39.57 10.19 24.08
C PRO A 130 39.36 9.07 23.04
N GLU A 131 39.76 7.84 23.36
CA GLU A 131 39.58 6.64 22.52
C GLU A 131 38.10 6.26 22.32
N GLY A 132 37.27 6.49 23.34
CA GLY A 132 35.83 6.27 23.27
C GLY A 132 35.16 7.25 22.31
N LEU A 133 35.56 8.52 22.35
CA LEU A 133 35.06 9.57 21.45
C LEU A 133 35.41 9.28 19.99
N ALA A 134 36.64 8.84 19.70
CA ALA A 134 37.05 8.48 18.34
C ALA A 134 36.21 7.33 17.76
N THR A 135 35.85 6.35 18.59
CA THR A 135 34.99 5.22 18.22
C THR A 135 33.57 5.68 17.89
N LEU A 136 33.02 6.61 18.68
CA LEU A 136 31.71 7.21 18.44
C LEU A 136 31.66 7.96 17.11
N THR A 137 32.59 8.89 16.91
CA THR A 137 32.65 9.74 15.71
C THR A 137 32.75 8.88 14.46
N ARG A 138 33.51 7.78 14.51
CA ARG A 138 33.60 6.81 13.40
C ARG A 138 32.26 6.11 13.16
N LYS A 139 31.57 5.61 14.19
CA LYS A 139 30.27 4.94 14.04
C LYS A 139 29.18 5.89 13.53
N VAL A 140 29.16 7.14 14.00
CA VAL A 140 28.25 8.19 13.51
C VAL A 140 28.54 8.54 12.05
N ALA A 141 29.81 8.67 11.68
CA ALA A 141 30.22 8.91 10.29
C ALA A 141 29.78 7.77 9.37
N VAL A 142 29.97 6.50 9.77
CA VAL A 142 29.52 5.32 9.01
C VAL A 142 27.99 5.30 8.85
N ARG A 143 27.23 5.57 9.92
CA ARG A 143 25.76 5.70 9.88
C ARG A 143 25.28 6.82 8.95
N THR A 144 26.02 7.92 8.88
CA THR A 144 25.66 9.05 8.02
C THR A 144 26.01 8.78 6.55
N ALA A 145 27.11 8.09 6.28
CA ALA A 145 27.55 7.71 4.94
C ALA A 145 26.71 6.57 4.34
N SER A 146 26.17 5.69 5.20
CA SER A 146 25.32 4.56 4.80
C SER A 146 23.86 4.88 5.16
N ILE A 147 23.16 5.64 4.31
CA ILE A 147 21.69 5.73 4.39
C ILE A 147 21.16 4.52 3.60
N PRO A 148 20.80 3.39 4.25
CA PRO A 148 20.17 2.30 3.52
C PRO A 148 18.90 2.83 2.83
N PRO A 149 18.55 2.31 1.65
CA PRO A 149 17.29 2.66 1.01
C PRO A 149 16.15 2.38 1.98
N TYR A 150 15.28 3.37 2.15
CA TYR A 150 14.12 3.27 3.04
C TYR A 150 13.28 2.04 2.67
N LYS A 151 13.28 1.03 3.56
CA LYS A 151 12.33 -0.07 3.51
C LYS A 151 11.28 0.20 4.57
N ARG A 152 10.02 0.36 4.16
CA ARG A 152 8.88 0.47 5.07
C ARG A 152 8.85 -0.79 5.95
N ARG A 153 9.11 -0.65 7.25
CA ARG A 153 9.06 -1.79 8.18
C ARG A 153 7.63 -2.32 8.20
N GLN A 154 7.51 -3.63 8.09
CA GLN A 154 6.21 -4.29 8.24
C GLN A 154 5.92 -4.46 9.74
N PRO A 155 4.68 -4.18 10.17
CA PRO A 155 4.28 -4.35 11.56
C PRO A 155 4.62 -5.76 12.06
N ARG A 156 5.18 -5.84 13.27
CA ARG A 156 5.39 -7.11 13.98
C ARG A 156 4.44 -7.25 15.16
N THR A 157 3.96 -6.14 15.68
CA THR A 157 3.02 -6.10 16.79
C THR A 157 1.66 -5.56 16.34
N PHE A 158 0.60 -6.29 16.67
CA PHE A 158 -0.77 -6.00 16.25
C PHE A 158 -1.67 -5.85 17.48
N ALA A 159 -2.40 -4.75 17.60
CA ALA A 159 -3.46 -4.59 18.60
C ALA A 159 -4.82 -4.86 17.96
N LEU A 160 -5.53 -5.87 18.48
CA LEU A 160 -6.89 -6.19 18.10
C LEU A 160 -7.86 -5.42 18.97
N LEU A 161 -8.60 -4.50 18.37
CA LEU A 161 -9.43 -3.52 19.04
C LEU A 161 -10.92 -3.79 18.70
N PRO A 162 -11.65 -4.58 19.52
CA PRO A 162 -13.06 -4.85 19.26
C PRO A 162 -13.94 -3.61 19.49
N MET A 163 -14.76 -3.28 18.47
CA MET A 163 -15.83 -2.27 18.58
C MET A 163 -17.09 -2.85 19.21
N GLY A 164 -16.97 -3.37 20.44
CA GLY A 164 -18.10 -3.92 21.21
C GLY A 164 -17.87 -5.35 21.69
N HIS A 165 -18.66 -5.75 22.69
CA HIS A 165 -18.54 -7.07 23.34
C HIS A 165 -18.99 -8.23 22.45
N ASP A 166 -19.84 -7.97 21.45
CA ASP A 166 -20.37 -8.95 20.51
C ASP A 166 -19.41 -9.28 19.35
N VAL A 167 -18.32 -8.51 19.22
CA VAL A 167 -17.28 -8.75 18.22
C VAL A 167 -16.43 -9.96 18.64
N PRO A 168 -16.30 -11.01 17.81
CA PRO A 168 -15.60 -12.25 18.17
C PRO A 168 -14.07 -12.11 18.08
N ALA A 169 -13.49 -11.15 18.81
CA ALA A 169 -12.07 -10.81 18.76
C ALA A 169 -11.15 -11.95 19.19
N ALA A 170 -11.53 -12.75 20.18
CA ALA A 170 -10.73 -13.90 20.61
C ALA A 170 -10.62 -14.97 19.50
N ARG A 171 -11.75 -15.28 18.85
CA ARG A 171 -11.77 -16.22 17.71
C ARG A 171 -10.93 -15.68 16.55
N PHE A 172 -11.09 -14.40 16.22
CA PHE A 172 -10.30 -13.73 15.20
C PHE A 172 -8.80 -13.76 15.52
N ALA A 173 -8.42 -13.50 16.78
CA ALA A 173 -7.03 -13.53 17.23
C ALA A 173 -6.37 -14.90 17.00
N VAL A 174 -7.06 -15.99 17.36
CA VAL A 174 -6.57 -17.35 17.13
C VAL A 174 -6.37 -17.62 15.63
N SER A 175 -7.36 -17.27 14.80
CA SER A 175 -7.25 -17.46 13.35
C SER A 175 -6.11 -16.64 12.74
N LEU A 176 -5.96 -15.37 13.14
CA LEU A 176 -4.90 -14.49 12.66
C LEU A 176 -3.53 -14.98 13.10
N SER A 177 -3.34 -15.36 14.38
CA SER A 177 -2.07 -15.91 14.87
C SER A 177 -1.66 -17.15 14.11
N ALA A 178 -2.58 -18.10 13.91
CA ALA A 178 -2.30 -19.30 13.11
C ALA A 178 -1.93 -18.96 11.65
N ALA A 179 -2.55 -17.92 11.07
CA ALA A 179 -2.19 -17.45 9.74
C ALA A 179 -0.81 -16.79 9.71
N LEU A 180 -0.45 -15.98 10.71
CA LEU A 180 0.87 -15.36 10.84
C LEU A 180 1.98 -16.41 11.01
N GLU A 181 1.75 -17.44 11.83
CA GLU A 181 2.71 -18.54 12.05
C GLU A 181 2.99 -19.33 10.76
N ARG A 182 1.97 -19.58 9.93
CA ARG A 182 2.17 -20.18 8.59
C ARG A 182 3.08 -19.34 7.68
N ARG A 183 3.23 -18.03 7.95
CA ARG A 183 4.13 -17.13 7.21
C ARG A 183 5.56 -17.13 7.75
N GLY A 184 5.78 -17.71 8.93
CA GLY A 184 7.09 -17.90 9.52
C GLY A 184 7.22 -17.28 10.91
N GLY A 185 7.76 -18.09 11.82
CA GLY A 185 8.10 -17.72 13.19
C GLY A 185 6.90 -17.70 14.15
N ASP A 186 7.23 -17.72 15.44
CA ASP A 186 6.23 -17.87 16.49
C ASP A 186 5.41 -16.58 16.68
N THR A 187 4.13 -16.74 17.02
CA THR A 187 3.24 -15.62 17.36
C THR A 187 2.80 -15.73 18.82
N GLN A 188 3.15 -14.73 19.63
CA GLN A 188 2.64 -14.64 21.01
C GLN A 188 1.34 -13.84 21.04
N MET A 189 0.33 -14.33 21.77
CA MET A 189 -0.91 -13.62 22.02
C MET A 189 -0.95 -13.15 23.47
N LEU A 190 -1.16 -11.85 23.67
CA LEU A 190 -1.17 -11.21 24.99
C LEU A 190 -2.56 -10.67 25.30
N GLY A 191 -3.08 -10.95 26.50
CA GLY A 191 -4.35 -10.43 26.99
C GLY A 191 -4.22 -9.58 28.27
N PRO A 192 -5.37 -9.16 28.84
CA PRO A 192 -5.44 -8.30 30.03
C PRO A 192 -4.64 -8.80 31.24
N GLU A 193 -4.41 -10.11 31.35
CA GLU A 193 -3.55 -10.72 32.36
C GLU A 193 -2.10 -10.21 32.35
N SER A 194 -1.68 -9.54 31.27
CA SER A 194 -0.35 -8.96 31.11
C SER A 194 -0.28 -7.47 31.52
N ALA A 195 -1.37 -6.86 31.99
CA ALA A 195 -1.45 -5.41 32.22
C ALA A 195 -0.45 -4.88 33.26
N GLU A 196 -0.09 -5.69 34.26
CA GLU A 196 0.86 -5.29 35.33
C GLU A 196 2.33 -5.47 34.92
N ARG A 197 2.61 -5.95 33.70
CA ARG A 197 3.98 -6.18 33.22
C ARG A 197 4.67 -4.86 32.88
N GLY A 198 5.98 -4.79 33.13
CA GLY A 198 6.80 -3.64 32.75
C GLY A 198 7.28 -3.67 31.29
N PRO A 199 7.81 -2.54 30.76
CA PRO A 199 8.26 -2.42 29.37
C PRO A 199 9.30 -3.47 28.92
N GLU A 200 10.18 -3.93 29.82
CA GLU A 200 11.18 -4.97 29.54
C GLU A 200 10.52 -6.31 29.17
N TRP A 201 9.42 -6.67 29.84
CA TRP A 201 8.74 -7.93 29.58
C TRP A 201 8.13 -7.94 28.17
N PHE A 202 7.47 -6.85 27.76
CA PHE A 202 6.96 -6.69 26.40
C PHE A 202 8.10 -6.68 25.36
N SER A 203 9.19 -5.97 25.64
CA SER A 203 10.38 -5.94 24.77
C SER A 203 10.94 -7.35 24.54
N ARG A 204 10.90 -8.21 25.58
CA ARG A 204 11.33 -9.61 25.47
C ARG A 204 10.37 -10.44 24.63
N CYS A 205 9.05 -10.33 24.83
CA CYS A 205 8.05 -11.01 24.00
C CYS A 205 8.24 -10.70 22.51
N GLU A 206 8.53 -9.43 22.18
CA GLU A 206 8.78 -8.97 20.80
C GLU A 206 10.13 -9.43 20.23
N ALA A 207 11.13 -9.62 21.08
CA ALA A 207 12.44 -10.14 20.68
C ALA A 207 12.40 -11.66 20.45
N GLU A 208 11.60 -12.38 21.23
CA GLU A 208 11.50 -13.85 21.19
C GLU A 208 10.50 -14.36 20.14
N SER A 209 9.61 -13.51 19.64
CA SER A 209 8.55 -13.89 18.68
C SER A 209 8.70 -13.17 17.35
N ALA A 210 8.32 -13.81 16.25
CA ALA A 210 8.22 -13.11 14.98
C ALA A 210 7.13 -12.03 15.04
N HIS A 211 5.99 -12.38 15.65
CA HIS A 211 4.83 -11.50 15.80
C HIS A 211 4.28 -11.51 17.24
N VAL A 212 3.64 -10.41 17.63
CA VAL A 212 2.90 -10.31 18.90
C VAL A 212 1.50 -9.75 18.62
N VAL A 213 0.47 -10.41 19.13
CA VAL A 213 -0.94 -10.03 18.99
C VAL A 213 -1.49 -9.64 20.35
N TYR A 214 -1.76 -8.35 20.55
CA TYR A 214 -2.41 -7.82 21.75
C TYR A 214 -3.92 -7.88 21.58
N ARG A 215 -4.62 -8.62 22.46
CA ARG A 215 -6.09 -8.66 22.50
C ARG A 215 -6.59 -7.61 23.48
N ALA A 216 -7.06 -6.48 22.98
CA ALA A 216 -7.60 -5.41 23.81
C ALA A 216 -9.00 -5.74 24.34
N ASP A 217 -9.41 -5.01 25.37
CA ASP A 217 -10.80 -5.04 25.86
C ASP A 217 -11.71 -4.23 24.93
N PRO A 218 -13.03 -4.52 24.88
CA PRO A 218 -14.00 -3.78 24.07
C PRO A 218 -14.39 -2.42 24.71
N GLY A 219 -13.39 -1.61 25.09
CA GLY A 219 -13.55 -0.31 25.73
C GLY A 219 -12.22 0.35 26.11
N ASP A 220 -12.30 1.59 26.60
CA ASP A 220 -11.15 2.38 27.08
C ASP A 220 -10.67 1.93 28.47
N THR A 221 -10.02 0.76 28.53
CA THR A 221 -9.35 0.23 29.73
C THR A 221 -7.86 0.58 29.74
N ASP A 222 -7.21 0.49 30.89
CA ASP A 222 -5.75 0.70 30.98
C ASP A 222 -4.98 -0.31 30.10
N TRP A 223 -5.50 -1.53 29.97
CA TRP A 223 -4.97 -2.54 29.06
C TRP A 223 -5.15 -2.13 27.59
N THR A 224 -6.33 -1.67 27.19
CA THR A 224 -6.56 -1.17 25.82
C THR A 224 -5.64 0.01 25.49
N ARG A 225 -5.47 0.97 26.42
CA ARG A 225 -4.53 2.08 26.27
C ARG A 225 -3.09 1.59 26.13
N LEU A 226 -2.68 0.56 26.86
CA LEU A 226 -1.37 -0.07 26.70
C LEU A 226 -1.21 -0.71 25.32
N CYS A 227 -2.21 -1.46 24.85
CA CYS A 227 -2.22 -2.09 23.52
C CYS A 227 -2.03 -1.04 22.41
N LEU A 228 -2.76 0.09 22.51
CA LEU A 228 -2.66 1.22 21.58
C LEU A 228 -1.23 1.79 21.51
N ARG A 229 -0.56 1.90 22.66
CA ARG A 229 0.81 2.42 22.72
C ARG A 229 1.88 1.42 22.30
N GLN A 230 1.66 0.12 22.48
CA GLN A 230 2.65 -0.92 22.21
C GLN A 230 2.68 -1.42 20.76
N ALA A 231 1.52 -1.49 20.10
CA ALA A 231 1.44 -2.10 18.78
C ALA A 231 1.95 -1.18 17.64
N ASP A 232 2.59 -1.79 16.64
CA ASP A 232 2.99 -1.16 15.39
C ASP A 232 1.77 -0.90 14.48
N CYS A 233 0.76 -1.79 14.57
CA CYS A 233 -0.47 -1.73 13.80
C CYS A 233 -1.71 -1.94 14.67
N LEU A 234 -2.67 -1.02 14.55
CA LEU A 234 -3.96 -1.04 15.22
C LEU A 234 -5.01 -1.63 14.27
N ILE A 235 -5.60 -2.77 14.64
CA ILE A 235 -6.61 -3.47 13.88
C ILE A 235 -7.94 -3.29 14.59
N VAL A 236 -8.78 -2.39 14.08
CA VAL A 236 -10.14 -2.18 14.58
C VAL A 236 -11.04 -3.28 14.03
N LEU A 237 -11.66 -4.04 14.93
CA LEU A 237 -12.55 -5.14 14.58
C LEU A 237 -14.00 -4.71 14.74
N ARG A 238 -14.79 -4.87 13.69
CA ARG A 238 -16.22 -4.56 13.70
C ARG A 238 -17.00 -5.63 12.97
N ARG A 239 -18.19 -5.97 13.47
CA ARG A 239 -19.17 -6.77 12.70
C ARG A 239 -19.72 -5.94 11.53
N ALA A 240 -19.67 -6.48 10.33
CA ALA A 240 -20.07 -5.74 9.13
C ALA A 240 -21.56 -5.40 9.09
N ASP A 241 -22.40 -6.21 9.73
CA ASP A 241 -23.85 -6.07 9.83
C ASP A 241 -24.31 -5.19 11.01
N ASP A 242 -23.37 -4.65 11.79
CA ASP A 242 -23.69 -3.82 12.95
C ASP A 242 -24.23 -2.44 12.52
N PRO A 243 -25.52 -2.12 12.82
CA PRO A 243 -26.15 -0.88 12.39
C PRO A 243 -25.76 0.34 13.27
N ARG A 244 -25.02 0.14 14.37
CA ARG A 244 -24.68 1.23 15.30
C ARG A 244 -23.77 2.27 14.64
N PRO A 245 -23.90 3.57 14.97
CA PRO A 245 -22.98 4.59 14.50
C PRO A 245 -21.54 4.27 14.88
N THR A 246 -20.61 4.74 14.06
CA THR A 246 -19.17 4.54 14.24
C THR A 246 -18.63 5.48 15.32
N SER A 247 -18.82 5.15 16.59
CA SER A 247 -18.03 5.74 17.66
C SER A 247 -16.96 4.75 18.10
N LEU A 248 -15.72 5.20 18.12
CA LEU A 248 -14.62 4.41 18.67
C LEU A 248 -14.75 4.42 20.19
N PRO A 249 -14.77 3.25 20.85
CA PRO A 249 -14.89 3.20 22.31
C PRO A 249 -13.57 3.51 23.03
N PHE A 250 -12.54 3.94 22.29
CA PHE A 250 -11.19 4.27 22.77
C PHE A 250 -10.60 5.41 21.93
N PRO A 251 -9.73 6.26 22.52
CA PRO A 251 -9.11 7.37 21.79
C PRO A 251 -8.07 6.86 20.78
N LEU A 252 -8.10 7.40 19.55
CA LEU A 252 -7.04 7.21 18.55
C LEU A 252 -6.18 8.46 18.46
N GLU A 253 -4.91 8.24 18.16
CA GLU A 253 -3.82 9.22 17.98
C GLU A 253 -4.19 10.48 17.19
N THR A 254 -5.07 10.37 16.19
CA THR A 254 -5.57 11.52 15.40
C THR A 254 -6.26 12.63 16.19
N GLU A 255 -6.63 12.40 17.45
CA GLU A 255 -7.25 13.43 18.30
C GLU A 255 -6.23 14.28 19.08
N ALA A 256 -4.94 13.94 19.10
CA ALA A 256 -3.92 14.61 19.89
C ALA A 256 -3.07 15.60 19.08
N ALA A 257 -3.19 16.90 19.37
CA ALA A 257 -2.33 17.93 18.78
C ALA A 257 -0.85 17.75 19.19
N GLY A 258 0.04 17.56 18.19
CA GLY A 258 1.49 17.56 18.39
C GLY A 258 2.20 16.21 18.25
N GLU A 259 1.56 15.19 17.70
CA GLU A 259 2.20 13.89 17.46
C GLU A 259 3.34 13.94 16.45
N VAL A 260 4.35 13.10 16.68
CA VAL A 260 5.56 13.00 15.84
C VAL A 260 5.43 11.89 14.79
N PHE A 261 4.46 10.98 14.95
CA PHE A 261 4.09 9.95 13.98
C PHE A 261 2.71 9.36 14.27
N GLN A 262 2.08 8.76 13.25
CA GLN A 262 0.83 8.02 13.39
C GLN A 262 1.07 6.53 13.18
N ARG A 263 0.46 5.69 14.04
CA ARG A 263 0.47 4.23 13.84
C ARG A 263 -0.37 3.81 12.65
N ARG A 264 0.02 2.69 12.03
CA ARG A 264 -0.76 2.06 10.95
C ARG A 264 -2.09 1.59 11.51
N ARG A 265 -3.19 2.08 10.96
CA ARG A 265 -4.55 1.72 11.37
C ARG A 265 -5.23 0.95 10.25
N GLU A 266 -5.90 -0.14 10.60
CA GLU A 266 -6.69 -0.93 9.67
C GLU A 266 -8.03 -1.28 10.28
N LEU A 267 -9.06 -1.29 9.43
CA LEU A 267 -10.40 -1.71 9.80
C LEU A 267 -10.65 -3.11 9.24
N VAL A 268 -11.09 -4.04 10.08
CA VAL A 268 -11.53 -5.36 9.65
C VAL A 268 -13.02 -5.49 9.91
N LEU A 269 -13.75 -5.69 8.81
CA LEU A 269 -15.18 -5.96 8.81
C LEU A 269 -15.40 -7.46 8.78
N LEU A 270 -15.93 -7.98 9.89
CA LEU A 270 -16.20 -9.40 10.08
C LEU A 270 -17.58 -9.75 9.54
N HIS A 271 -17.60 -10.79 8.70
CA HIS A 271 -18.83 -11.34 8.10
C HIS A 271 -19.01 -12.79 8.57
N ASP A 272 -20.25 -13.20 8.81
CA ASP A 272 -20.54 -14.56 9.27
C ASP A 272 -20.49 -15.60 8.13
N ALA A 273 -20.71 -15.19 6.87
CA ALA A 273 -20.56 -16.06 5.68
C ALA A 273 -20.71 -15.35 4.32
N ARG A 274 -21.35 -14.17 4.29
CA ARG A 274 -21.70 -13.47 3.05
C ARG A 274 -20.68 -12.39 2.72
N ASP A 275 -20.58 -12.03 1.46
CA ASP A 275 -19.86 -10.81 1.06
C ASP A 275 -20.67 -9.57 1.45
N ALA A 276 -20.02 -8.40 1.46
CA ALA A 276 -20.65 -7.15 1.85
C ALA A 276 -21.83 -6.80 0.94
N ALA A 277 -22.90 -6.28 1.54
CA ALA A 277 -23.98 -5.71 0.77
C ALA A 277 -23.51 -4.40 0.10
N PRO A 278 -23.87 -4.13 -1.15
CA PRO A 278 -23.50 -2.88 -1.79
C PRO A 278 -24.02 -1.67 -1.02
N GLY A 279 -23.16 -0.67 -0.80
CA GLY A 279 -23.47 0.52 0.00
C GLY A 279 -23.22 0.39 1.50
N SER A 280 -22.97 -0.82 2.02
CA SER A 280 -22.89 -1.04 3.47
C SER A 280 -21.66 -0.40 4.12
N THR A 281 -20.57 -0.24 3.37
CA THR A 281 -19.29 0.24 3.92
C THR A 281 -19.11 1.75 3.80
N ALA A 282 -19.79 2.40 2.87
CA ALA A 282 -19.56 3.82 2.54
C ALA A 282 -19.74 4.75 3.74
N ALA A 283 -20.83 4.58 4.49
CA ALA A 283 -21.13 5.41 5.67
C ALA A 283 -20.11 5.22 6.80
N LEU A 284 -19.56 4.00 6.93
CA LEU A 284 -18.56 3.68 7.94
C LEU A 284 -17.23 4.40 7.72
N LEU A 285 -16.88 4.67 6.45
CA LEU A 285 -15.61 5.26 6.07
C LEU A 285 -15.67 6.78 5.87
N ALA A 286 -16.85 7.40 6.02
CA ALA A 286 -17.08 8.80 5.69
C ALA A 286 -16.27 9.78 6.57
N ASP A 287 -16.14 9.47 7.87
CA ASP A 287 -15.48 10.35 8.84
C ASP A 287 -13.94 10.23 8.83
N GLY A 288 -13.38 9.37 7.96
CA GLY A 288 -11.93 9.21 7.82
C GLY A 288 -11.22 8.64 9.06
N ALA A 289 -11.98 8.16 10.06
CA ALA A 289 -11.45 7.66 11.32
C ALA A 289 -10.56 6.42 11.15
N PHE A 290 -10.70 5.70 10.03
CA PHE A 290 -9.99 4.48 9.72
C PHE A 290 -9.04 4.64 8.54
N GLY A 291 -7.95 3.88 8.58
CA GLY A 291 -7.10 3.65 7.40
C GLY A 291 -7.74 2.67 6.41
N PRO A 292 -6.94 1.84 5.72
CA PRO A 292 -7.45 0.79 4.83
C PRO A 292 -8.41 -0.17 5.54
N HIS A 293 -9.42 -0.66 4.81
CA HIS A 293 -10.39 -1.61 5.34
C HIS A 293 -10.35 -2.97 4.63
N HIS A 294 -10.78 -4.00 5.34
CA HIS A 294 -10.67 -5.40 4.93
C HIS A 294 -11.94 -6.18 5.27
N HIS A 295 -12.57 -6.80 4.28
CA HIS A 295 -13.68 -7.72 4.48
C HIS A 295 -13.16 -9.13 4.78
N VAL A 296 -13.57 -9.70 5.91
CA VAL A 296 -13.09 -11.01 6.37
C VAL A 296 -14.25 -11.88 6.82
N ARG A 297 -14.37 -13.07 6.21
CA ARG A 297 -15.22 -14.14 6.73
C ARG A 297 -14.40 -15.03 7.64
N LEU A 298 -14.77 -15.10 8.92
CA LEU A 298 -13.99 -15.84 9.95
C LEU A 298 -13.85 -17.32 9.63
N ASP A 299 -14.86 -17.90 9.00
CA ASP A 299 -14.91 -19.31 8.61
C ASP A 299 -14.21 -19.60 7.27
N THR A 300 -13.66 -18.58 6.61
CA THR A 300 -12.91 -18.73 5.35
C THR A 300 -11.43 -18.49 5.60
N ALA A 301 -10.65 -19.58 5.69
CA ALA A 301 -9.19 -19.51 5.94
C ALA A 301 -8.47 -18.57 4.94
N GLY A 302 -8.89 -18.57 3.67
CA GLY A 302 -8.31 -17.71 2.64
C GLY A 302 -8.46 -16.20 2.89
N ASP A 303 -9.50 -15.76 3.60
CA ASP A 303 -9.67 -14.33 3.94
C ASP A 303 -8.71 -13.90 5.05
N ILE A 304 -8.51 -14.77 6.05
CA ILE A 304 -7.55 -14.56 7.14
C ILE A 304 -6.11 -14.62 6.61
N ASP A 305 -5.79 -15.59 5.75
CA ASP A 305 -4.47 -15.71 5.13
C ASP A 305 -4.13 -14.48 4.27
N ARG A 306 -5.12 -13.96 3.53
CA ARG A 306 -4.99 -12.70 2.81
C ARG A 306 -4.71 -11.53 3.74
N LEU A 307 -5.48 -11.40 4.82
CA LEU A 307 -5.25 -10.33 5.78
C LEU A 307 -3.86 -10.41 6.40
N ALA A 308 -3.41 -11.61 6.80
CA ALA A 308 -2.05 -11.82 7.29
C ALA A 308 -1.01 -11.38 6.25
N ARG A 309 -1.18 -11.72 4.96
CA ARG A 309 -0.30 -11.26 3.88
C ARG A 309 -0.25 -9.74 3.75
N LEU A 310 -1.40 -9.07 3.82
CA LEU A 310 -1.52 -7.61 3.75
C LEU A 310 -0.84 -6.92 4.93
N LEU A 311 -1.01 -7.48 6.13
CA LEU A 311 -0.42 -6.98 7.36
C LEU A 311 1.10 -7.11 7.36
N THR A 312 1.64 -8.26 6.93
CA THR A 312 3.08 -8.56 6.96
C THR A 312 3.84 -8.10 5.71
N GLY A 313 3.19 -7.40 4.76
CA GLY A 313 3.87 -6.87 3.57
C GLY A 313 4.28 -7.92 2.55
N THR A 314 3.47 -8.96 2.42
CA THR A 314 3.72 -10.12 1.56
C THR A 314 2.51 -10.48 0.71
N ALA A 315 1.58 -9.52 0.57
CA ALA A 315 0.45 -9.65 -0.33
C ALA A 315 0.91 -9.57 -1.79
N VAL A 316 0.09 -10.12 -2.67
CA VAL A 316 0.30 -10.05 -4.12
C VAL A 316 -0.71 -9.06 -4.70
N GLY A 317 -0.19 -7.91 -5.14
CA GLY A 317 -0.93 -6.91 -5.88
C GLY A 317 -0.80 -7.13 -7.38
N VAL A 318 -1.91 -7.08 -8.11
CA VAL A 318 -1.91 -7.20 -9.58
C VAL A 318 -2.30 -5.87 -10.21
N VAL A 319 -1.48 -5.38 -11.13
CA VAL A 319 -1.71 -4.13 -11.86
C VAL A 319 -1.88 -4.41 -13.35
N MET A 320 -2.96 -3.92 -13.95
CA MET A 320 -3.33 -4.17 -15.34
C MET A 320 -3.34 -2.88 -16.14
N ALA A 321 -2.51 -2.82 -17.20
CA ALA A 321 -2.42 -1.67 -18.07
C ALA A 321 -3.68 -1.45 -18.94
N GLY A 322 -3.89 -0.21 -19.39
CA GLY A 322 -4.93 0.11 -20.39
C GLY A 322 -4.54 -0.30 -21.81
N GLY A 323 -5.54 -0.54 -22.67
CA GLY A 323 -5.32 -0.88 -24.08
C GLY A 323 -6.47 -1.59 -24.80
N GLY A 324 -7.72 -1.18 -24.54
CA GLY A 324 -8.89 -1.63 -25.33
C GLY A 324 -9.05 -3.16 -25.37
N ALA A 325 -9.36 -3.71 -26.55
CA ALA A 325 -9.57 -5.15 -26.76
C ALA A 325 -8.35 -6.02 -26.41
N ARG A 326 -7.12 -5.49 -26.55
CA ARG A 326 -5.91 -6.20 -26.10
C ARG A 326 -5.92 -6.47 -24.59
N GLY A 327 -6.69 -5.70 -23.83
CA GLY A 327 -6.88 -5.91 -22.39
C GLY A 327 -7.55 -7.22 -22.01
N PHE A 328 -8.13 -7.98 -22.96
CA PHE A 328 -8.59 -9.34 -22.68
C PHE A 328 -7.45 -10.29 -22.25
N ALA A 329 -6.19 -9.95 -22.55
CA ALA A 329 -5.04 -10.71 -22.08
C ALA A 329 -4.96 -10.73 -20.55
N HIS A 330 -5.47 -9.70 -19.89
CA HIS A 330 -5.54 -9.64 -18.43
C HIS A 330 -6.45 -10.72 -17.85
N ILE A 331 -7.52 -11.13 -18.55
CA ILE A 331 -8.39 -12.24 -18.14
C ILE A 331 -7.56 -13.54 -18.14
N GLY A 332 -6.78 -13.77 -19.20
CA GLY A 332 -5.87 -14.90 -19.28
C GLY A 332 -4.84 -14.90 -18.15
N ALA A 333 -4.28 -13.73 -17.83
CA ALA A 333 -3.33 -13.58 -16.74
C ALA A 333 -3.96 -13.91 -15.36
N VAL A 334 -5.18 -13.45 -15.09
CA VAL A 334 -5.90 -13.80 -13.85
C VAL A 334 -6.12 -15.32 -13.76
N LYS A 335 -6.53 -15.96 -14.86
CA LYS A 335 -6.70 -17.42 -14.93
C LYS A 335 -5.39 -18.16 -14.67
N ALA A 336 -4.29 -17.71 -15.24
CA ALA A 336 -2.96 -18.29 -15.05
C ALA A 336 -2.48 -18.17 -13.59
N LEU A 337 -2.65 -17.00 -12.97
CA LEU A 337 -2.32 -16.80 -11.55
C LEU A 337 -3.11 -17.76 -10.65
N ARG A 338 -4.43 -17.88 -10.89
CA ARG A 338 -5.30 -18.82 -10.16
C ARG A 338 -4.87 -20.27 -10.36
N ALA A 339 -4.60 -20.69 -11.60
CA ALA A 339 -4.16 -22.03 -11.93
C ALA A 339 -2.81 -22.40 -11.29
N ALA A 340 -1.91 -21.41 -11.15
CA ALA A 340 -0.62 -21.57 -10.49
C ALA A 340 -0.70 -21.46 -8.95
N GLY A 341 -1.88 -21.24 -8.37
CA GLY A 341 -2.06 -21.06 -6.92
C GLY A 341 -1.53 -19.73 -6.38
N VAL A 342 -1.22 -18.77 -7.25
CA VAL A 342 -0.76 -17.43 -6.86
C VAL A 342 -1.97 -16.61 -6.40
N PRO A 343 -2.01 -16.14 -5.13
CA PRO A 343 -3.13 -15.35 -4.65
C PRO A 343 -3.18 -13.97 -5.34
N ILE A 344 -4.37 -13.41 -5.45
CA ILE A 344 -4.58 -12.00 -5.79
C ILE A 344 -5.21 -11.35 -4.56
N ASP A 345 -4.46 -10.48 -3.89
CA ASP A 345 -4.89 -9.88 -2.62
C ASP A 345 -5.42 -8.46 -2.83
N LEU A 346 -4.89 -7.76 -3.84
CA LEU A 346 -5.31 -6.42 -4.29
C LEU A 346 -5.17 -6.33 -5.81
N ALA A 347 -6.05 -5.58 -6.46
CA ALA A 347 -6.02 -5.39 -7.90
C ALA A 347 -6.19 -3.91 -8.28
N GLY A 348 -5.55 -3.47 -9.34
CA GLY A 348 -5.81 -2.13 -9.87
C GLY A 348 -5.43 -2.00 -11.34
N GLY A 349 -5.88 -0.93 -11.97
CA GLY A 349 -5.56 -0.72 -13.37
C GLY A 349 -6.17 0.52 -13.98
N THR A 350 -6.00 0.60 -15.31
CA THR A 350 -6.44 1.72 -16.14
C THR A 350 -7.28 1.21 -17.30
N SER A 351 -8.37 1.90 -17.64
CA SER A 351 -9.23 1.60 -18.80
C SER A 351 -9.71 0.13 -18.77
N MET A 352 -9.52 -0.65 -19.84
CA MET A 352 -9.86 -2.10 -19.84
C MET A 352 -9.16 -2.87 -18.72
N GLY A 353 -7.93 -2.51 -18.36
CA GLY A 353 -7.23 -3.11 -17.22
C GLY A 353 -7.96 -2.89 -15.90
N ALA A 354 -8.55 -1.71 -15.70
CA ALA A 354 -9.38 -1.44 -14.52
C ALA A 354 -10.65 -2.32 -14.49
N ILE A 355 -11.28 -2.55 -15.66
CA ILE A 355 -12.49 -3.37 -15.77
C ILE A 355 -12.19 -4.83 -15.38
N VAL A 356 -11.09 -5.40 -15.87
CA VAL A 356 -10.67 -6.77 -15.52
C VAL A 356 -10.22 -6.85 -14.06
N ALA A 357 -9.48 -5.84 -13.56
CA ALA A 357 -9.08 -5.76 -12.16
C ALA A 357 -10.30 -5.68 -11.21
N ALA A 358 -11.36 -4.95 -11.59
CA ALA A 358 -12.61 -4.89 -10.82
C ALA A 358 -13.31 -6.26 -10.76
N ALA A 359 -13.34 -7.00 -11.88
CA ALA A 359 -13.88 -8.35 -11.92
C ALA A 359 -13.07 -9.33 -11.03
N ALA A 360 -11.73 -9.22 -11.06
CA ALA A 360 -10.86 -9.98 -10.17
C ALA A 360 -11.11 -9.62 -8.69
N ALA A 361 -11.28 -8.33 -8.40
CA ALA A 361 -11.53 -7.84 -7.04
C ALA A 361 -12.90 -8.23 -6.49
N ALA A 362 -13.91 -8.30 -7.37
CA ALA A 362 -15.23 -8.87 -7.09
C ALA A 362 -15.21 -10.40 -6.95
N ARG A 363 -14.05 -11.05 -7.09
CA ARG A 363 -13.86 -12.51 -7.02
C ARG A 363 -14.73 -13.30 -8.00
N TRP A 364 -15.02 -12.74 -9.16
CA TRP A 364 -15.73 -13.50 -10.21
C TRP A 364 -14.94 -14.73 -10.61
N THR A 365 -15.64 -15.85 -10.76
CA THR A 365 -15.08 -17.08 -11.28
C THR A 365 -14.65 -16.92 -12.73
N ASP A 366 -13.78 -17.82 -13.22
CA ASP A 366 -13.30 -17.78 -14.60
C ASP A 366 -14.45 -17.87 -15.61
N ALA A 367 -15.46 -18.69 -15.31
CA ALA A 367 -16.66 -18.83 -16.11
C ALA A 367 -17.51 -17.55 -16.13
N GLU A 368 -17.72 -16.92 -14.96
CA GLU A 368 -18.47 -15.66 -14.88
C GLU A 368 -17.77 -14.51 -15.61
N MET A 369 -16.43 -14.42 -15.50
CA MET A 369 -15.66 -13.44 -16.26
C MET A 369 -15.84 -13.66 -17.76
N ASP A 370 -15.68 -14.90 -18.25
CA ASP A 370 -15.86 -15.20 -19.67
C ASP A 370 -17.27 -14.86 -20.17
N GLU A 371 -18.31 -15.29 -19.46
CA GLU A 371 -19.69 -15.04 -19.85
C GLU A 371 -20.00 -13.53 -19.90
N ARG A 372 -19.67 -12.80 -18.83
CA ARG A 372 -19.98 -11.36 -18.73
C ARG A 372 -19.20 -10.54 -19.75
N PHE A 373 -17.91 -10.81 -19.94
CA PHE A 373 -17.10 -10.08 -20.92
C PHE A 373 -17.52 -10.39 -22.36
N ARG A 374 -17.83 -11.65 -22.68
CA ARG A 374 -18.39 -11.98 -24.01
C ARG A 374 -19.71 -11.27 -24.25
N ARG A 375 -20.61 -11.27 -23.28
CA ARG A 375 -21.90 -10.59 -23.39
C ARG A 375 -21.73 -9.08 -23.58
N SER A 376 -20.82 -8.45 -22.85
CA SER A 376 -20.63 -6.98 -22.88
C SER A 376 -19.81 -6.47 -24.07
N PHE A 377 -18.82 -7.22 -24.54
CA PHE A 377 -17.86 -6.73 -25.54
C PHE A 377 -17.88 -7.48 -26.88
N VAL A 378 -18.23 -8.77 -26.88
CA VAL A 378 -18.18 -9.61 -28.09
C VAL A 378 -19.56 -9.70 -28.75
N ALA A 379 -20.58 -10.06 -27.96
CA ALA A 379 -21.97 -10.15 -28.42
C ALA A 379 -22.57 -8.76 -28.71
N THR A 380 -22.02 -7.72 -28.09
CA THR A 380 -22.39 -6.33 -28.36
C THR A 380 -21.15 -5.51 -28.64
N ASN A 381 -21.14 -4.73 -29.74
CA ASN A 381 -20.12 -3.71 -29.93
C ASN A 381 -20.42 -2.51 -29.01
N PRO A 382 -19.58 -2.24 -27.99
CA PRO A 382 -19.84 -1.18 -27.02
C PRO A 382 -19.75 0.23 -27.62
N LEU A 383 -18.98 0.40 -28.71
CA LEU A 383 -18.76 1.67 -29.41
C LEU A 383 -19.62 1.78 -30.67
N SER A 384 -20.93 1.68 -30.50
CA SER A 384 -21.87 1.74 -31.62
C SER A 384 -22.89 2.88 -31.51
N ASP A 385 -22.78 3.74 -30.50
CA ASP A 385 -23.74 4.81 -30.20
C ASP A 385 -23.19 6.18 -30.63
N TYR A 386 -23.25 6.45 -31.93
CA TYR A 386 -22.78 7.72 -32.52
C TYR A 386 -23.54 8.95 -31.98
N THR A 387 -22.83 10.07 -31.81
CA THR A 387 -23.41 11.36 -31.38
C THR A 387 -22.97 12.51 -32.30
N VAL A 388 -23.53 13.71 -32.11
CA VAL A 388 -23.07 14.93 -32.81
C VAL A 388 -21.67 15.28 -32.30
N PRO A 389 -20.62 15.33 -33.16
CA PRO A 389 -19.22 15.37 -32.75
C PRO A 389 -18.75 16.78 -32.33
N LEU A 390 -19.43 17.37 -31.34
CA LEU A 390 -19.01 18.62 -30.70
C LEU A 390 -17.99 18.36 -29.57
N VAL A 391 -18.18 17.27 -28.81
CA VAL A 391 -17.33 16.90 -27.66
C VAL A 391 -16.75 15.48 -27.79
N SER A 392 -17.44 14.56 -28.50
CA SER A 392 -16.98 13.17 -28.69
C SER A 392 -17.67 12.51 -29.90
N LEU A 393 -17.07 11.45 -30.44
CA LEU A 393 -17.61 10.66 -31.56
C LEU A 393 -18.77 9.74 -31.13
N PHE A 394 -18.75 9.24 -29.90
CA PHE A 394 -19.77 8.35 -29.33
C PHE A 394 -20.38 8.96 -28.07
N GLY A 395 -21.70 8.82 -27.93
CA GLY A 395 -22.45 9.36 -26.78
C GLY A 395 -22.12 8.66 -25.46
N GLY A 396 -21.52 7.47 -25.50
CA GLY A 396 -21.09 6.70 -24.33
C GLY A 396 -22.21 6.15 -23.46
N ARG A 397 -23.48 6.31 -23.88
CA ARG A 397 -24.66 5.79 -23.16
C ARG A 397 -24.67 4.27 -23.19
N ARG A 398 -24.23 3.67 -24.30
CA ARG A 398 -24.15 2.20 -24.41
C ARG A 398 -23.09 1.63 -23.47
N VAL A 399 -21.90 2.23 -23.47
CA VAL A 399 -20.81 1.85 -22.55
C VAL A 399 -21.26 1.98 -21.09
N THR A 400 -21.90 3.10 -20.71
CA THR A 400 -22.46 3.29 -19.37
C THR A 400 -23.47 2.19 -19.00
N ARG A 401 -24.45 1.91 -19.87
CA ARG A 401 -25.46 0.85 -19.61
C ARG A 401 -24.85 -0.53 -19.48
N LEU A 402 -23.84 -0.85 -20.28
CA LEU A 402 -23.13 -2.14 -20.21
C LEU A 402 -22.37 -2.27 -18.89
N LEU A 403 -21.66 -1.23 -18.47
CA LEU A 403 -20.97 -1.21 -17.18
C LEU A 403 -21.95 -1.31 -16.00
N GLN A 404 -23.08 -0.59 -16.05
CA GLN A 404 -24.14 -0.68 -15.06
C GLN A 404 -24.77 -2.08 -15.03
N ALA A 405 -25.05 -2.69 -16.18
CA ALA A 405 -25.60 -4.05 -16.23
C ALA A 405 -24.61 -5.12 -15.72
N THR A 406 -23.30 -4.89 -15.90
CA THR A 406 -22.25 -5.86 -15.56
C THR A 406 -21.82 -5.76 -14.10
N PHE A 407 -21.69 -4.55 -13.54
CA PHE A 407 -21.25 -4.32 -12.16
C PHE A 407 -22.39 -3.93 -11.21
N GLY A 408 -23.57 -3.58 -11.71
CA GLY A 408 -24.74 -3.25 -10.88
C GLY A 408 -24.44 -2.14 -9.88
N ASP A 409 -24.93 -2.34 -8.66
CA ASP A 409 -24.78 -1.40 -7.54
C ASP A 409 -23.46 -1.58 -6.77
N LEU A 410 -22.54 -2.42 -7.27
CA LEU A 410 -21.26 -2.66 -6.59
C LEU A 410 -20.51 -1.35 -6.38
N ARG A 411 -19.98 -1.19 -5.18
CA ARG A 411 -19.10 -0.08 -4.80
C ARG A 411 -17.72 -0.62 -4.48
N ILE A 412 -16.70 0.20 -4.75
CA ILE A 412 -15.30 -0.20 -4.61
C ILE A 412 -15.00 -0.61 -3.16
N GLU A 413 -15.50 0.17 -2.21
CA GLU A 413 -15.32 -0.07 -0.79
C GLU A 413 -16.06 -1.31 -0.26
N ASP A 414 -16.97 -1.93 -1.03
CA ASP A 414 -17.63 -3.17 -0.63
C ASP A 414 -17.02 -4.41 -1.31
N LEU A 415 -16.04 -4.23 -2.20
CA LEU A 415 -15.43 -5.35 -2.92
C LEU A 415 -14.67 -6.28 -1.96
N PRO A 416 -14.74 -7.61 -2.18
CA PRO A 416 -14.00 -8.57 -1.36
C PRO A 416 -12.50 -8.28 -1.34
N LEU A 417 -11.90 -7.92 -2.48
CA LEU A 417 -10.50 -7.52 -2.59
C LEU A 417 -10.38 -6.00 -2.70
N ALA A 418 -9.29 -5.45 -2.14
CA ALA A 418 -8.97 -4.04 -2.32
C ALA A 418 -8.74 -3.75 -3.80
N PHE A 419 -9.41 -2.71 -4.31
CA PHE A 419 -9.40 -2.34 -5.70
C PHE A 419 -9.15 -0.85 -5.86
N PHE A 420 -8.44 -0.48 -6.92
CA PHE A 420 -8.44 0.89 -7.39
C PHE A 420 -8.48 0.98 -8.92
N CYS A 421 -9.01 2.07 -9.44
CA CYS A 421 -8.87 2.43 -10.85
C CYS A 421 -8.32 3.83 -11.03
N VAL A 422 -7.67 4.07 -12.16
CA VAL A 422 -7.01 5.34 -12.45
C VAL A 422 -7.73 6.11 -13.55
N THR A 423 -7.82 7.42 -13.38
CA THR A 423 -8.27 8.38 -14.40
C THR A 423 -7.24 9.48 -14.60
N ALA A 424 -7.31 10.17 -15.73
CA ALA A 424 -6.58 11.41 -15.95
C ALA A 424 -7.50 12.58 -15.63
N ASN A 425 -7.15 13.36 -14.60
CA ASN A 425 -7.85 14.58 -14.25
C ASN A 425 -7.28 15.74 -15.06
N LEU A 426 -8.08 16.26 -16.00
CA LEU A 426 -7.68 17.36 -16.88
C LEU A 426 -7.78 18.73 -16.21
N THR A 427 -8.48 18.85 -15.07
CA THR A 427 -8.54 20.08 -14.28
C THR A 427 -7.22 20.32 -13.57
N ASP A 428 -6.71 19.29 -12.89
CA ASP A 428 -5.48 19.37 -12.07
C ASP A 428 -4.23 18.85 -12.82
N SER A 429 -4.39 18.36 -14.06
CA SER A 429 -3.32 17.76 -14.87
C SER A 429 -2.56 16.63 -14.17
N ARG A 430 -3.27 15.83 -13.38
CA ARG A 430 -2.69 14.71 -12.61
C ARG A 430 -3.46 13.41 -12.81
N SER A 431 -2.83 12.32 -12.42
CA SER A 431 -3.49 11.02 -12.33
C SER A 431 -4.20 10.92 -10.98
N ASP A 432 -5.51 10.65 -11.02
CA ASP A 432 -6.32 10.41 -9.84
C ASP A 432 -6.59 8.91 -9.70
N LEU A 433 -6.41 8.41 -8.47
CA LEU A 433 -6.70 7.04 -8.07
C LEU A 433 -8.04 7.02 -7.33
N HIS A 434 -8.92 6.11 -7.74
CA HIS A 434 -10.24 5.94 -7.16
C HIS A 434 -10.34 4.58 -6.48
N ASP A 435 -10.53 4.58 -5.16
CA ASP A 435 -10.67 3.40 -4.29
C ASP A 435 -12.01 3.39 -3.53
N ARG A 436 -12.94 4.29 -3.87
CA ARG A 436 -14.28 4.43 -3.27
C ARG A 436 -15.30 4.90 -4.31
N GLY A 437 -16.56 4.57 -4.10
CA GLY A 437 -17.68 4.93 -4.97
C GLY A 437 -18.18 3.79 -5.84
N GLU A 438 -19.15 4.09 -6.71
CA GLU A 438 -19.73 3.08 -7.61
C GLU A 438 -18.69 2.58 -8.61
N VAL A 439 -18.53 1.26 -8.71
CA VAL A 439 -17.53 0.62 -9.58
C VAL A 439 -17.77 1.01 -11.03
N TRP A 440 -19.00 0.88 -11.53
CA TRP A 440 -19.33 1.17 -12.93
C TRP A 440 -19.04 2.62 -13.32
N ARG A 441 -19.19 3.56 -12.36
CA ARG A 441 -19.02 5.00 -12.58
C ARG A 441 -17.55 5.34 -12.84
N TRP A 442 -16.67 4.88 -11.95
CA TRP A 442 -15.24 5.14 -12.11
C TRP A 442 -14.62 4.33 -13.24
N LEU A 443 -15.12 3.13 -13.53
CA LEU A 443 -14.75 2.41 -14.75
C LEU A 443 -15.18 3.18 -16.01
N ARG A 444 -16.38 3.77 -16.02
CA ARG A 444 -16.85 4.62 -17.14
C ARG A 444 -15.94 5.83 -17.31
N ALA A 445 -15.50 6.47 -16.23
CA ALA A 445 -14.53 7.56 -16.29
C ALA A 445 -13.18 7.08 -16.87
N SER A 446 -12.66 5.96 -16.35
CA SER A 446 -11.36 5.37 -16.74
C SER A 446 -11.28 4.90 -18.19
N VAL A 447 -12.40 4.65 -18.87
CA VAL A 447 -12.45 4.34 -20.32
C VAL A 447 -12.82 5.54 -21.20
N SER A 448 -12.93 6.75 -20.66
CA SER A 448 -13.36 7.96 -21.39
C SER A 448 -12.26 8.52 -22.30
N ILE A 449 -11.91 7.81 -23.36
CA ILE A 449 -10.85 8.24 -24.27
C ILE A 449 -11.22 9.59 -24.92
N PRO A 450 -10.36 10.63 -24.82
CA PRO A 450 -10.62 11.95 -25.38
C PRO A 450 -11.01 11.90 -26.87
N GLY A 451 -12.08 12.61 -27.23
CA GLY A 451 -12.62 12.67 -28.59
C GLY A 451 -13.38 11.40 -29.04
N VAL A 452 -13.22 10.26 -28.37
CA VAL A 452 -13.97 9.02 -28.64
C VAL A 452 -15.23 8.98 -27.77
N LEU A 453 -15.07 9.14 -26.46
CA LEU A 453 -16.16 9.16 -25.49
C LEU A 453 -16.22 10.50 -24.77
N ALA A 454 -17.41 10.94 -24.40
CA ALA A 454 -17.57 12.16 -23.62
C ALA A 454 -16.82 12.04 -22.28
N PRO A 455 -16.11 13.11 -21.84
CA PRO A 455 -15.41 13.14 -20.57
C PRO A 455 -16.40 12.99 -19.41
N HIS A 456 -15.91 12.45 -18.30
CA HIS A 456 -16.71 12.27 -17.09
C HIS A 456 -16.47 13.44 -16.15
N THR A 457 -17.53 14.10 -15.68
CA THR A 457 -17.43 15.24 -14.76
C THR A 457 -17.92 14.84 -13.38
N GLU A 458 -17.08 15.01 -12.36
CA GLU A 458 -17.40 14.70 -10.96
C GLU A 458 -16.94 15.84 -10.06
N ALA A 459 -17.80 16.34 -9.18
CA ALA A 459 -17.45 17.39 -8.21
C ALA A 459 -16.67 18.61 -8.80
N GLY A 460 -16.97 19.00 -10.04
CA GLY A 460 -16.28 20.10 -10.74
C GLY A 460 -14.97 19.72 -11.44
N SER A 461 -14.49 18.49 -11.30
CA SER A 461 -13.32 17.95 -12.01
C SER A 461 -13.71 17.26 -13.31
N VAL A 462 -12.85 17.35 -14.32
CA VAL A 462 -13.03 16.70 -15.63
C VAL A 462 -12.08 15.52 -15.73
N HIS A 463 -12.63 14.31 -15.80
CA HIS A 463 -11.90 13.05 -15.90
C HIS A 463 -12.00 12.45 -17.30
N VAL A 464 -10.86 11.96 -17.79
CA VAL A 464 -10.75 11.16 -19.02
C VAL A 464 -10.02 9.85 -18.76
N ASP A 465 -9.87 9.03 -19.80
CA ASP A 465 -9.15 7.76 -19.72
C ASP A 465 -7.77 7.95 -19.07
N GLY A 466 -7.49 7.12 -18.05
CA GLY A 466 -6.25 7.21 -17.29
C GLY A 466 -5.01 7.00 -18.14
N GLY A 467 -5.12 6.33 -19.29
CA GLY A 467 -4.03 6.08 -20.24
C GLY A 467 -3.37 7.34 -20.79
N VAL A 468 -4.03 8.49 -20.68
CA VAL A 468 -3.49 9.81 -21.03
C VAL A 468 -2.30 10.20 -20.14
N ILE A 469 -2.34 9.86 -18.85
CA ILE A 469 -1.32 10.26 -17.86
C ILE A 469 -0.62 9.05 -17.24
N ASP A 470 -1.37 7.98 -16.96
CA ASP A 470 -0.90 6.80 -16.23
C ASP A 470 -1.58 5.53 -16.76
N ASN A 471 -1.05 5.00 -17.87
CA ASN A 471 -1.59 3.79 -18.48
C ASN A 471 -1.25 2.52 -17.71
N PHE A 472 -0.22 2.54 -16.86
CA PHE A 472 0.30 1.36 -16.15
C PHE A 472 0.69 1.71 -14.71
N PRO A 473 -0.28 1.77 -13.78
CA PRO A 473 -0.12 2.41 -12.46
C PRO A 473 0.59 1.51 -11.42
N VAL A 474 1.74 0.93 -11.76
CA VAL A 474 2.50 0.02 -10.89
C VAL A 474 3.02 0.73 -9.65
N ARG A 475 3.54 1.94 -9.79
CA ARG A 475 3.99 2.75 -8.65
C ARG A 475 2.85 3.10 -7.69
N ALA A 476 1.62 3.25 -8.17
CA ALA A 476 0.47 3.49 -7.30
C ALA A 476 0.23 2.27 -6.39
N MET A 477 0.28 1.06 -6.94
CA MET A 477 0.22 -0.19 -6.15
C MET A 477 1.40 -0.30 -5.16
N ARG A 478 2.63 -0.02 -5.60
CA ARG A 478 3.81 -0.08 -4.71
C ARG A 478 3.73 0.89 -3.53
N LYS A 479 3.17 2.09 -3.73
CA LYS A 479 2.98 3.08 -2.66
C LYS A 479 2.11 2.55 -1.51
N LEU A 480 1.20 1.60 -1.78
CA LEU A 480 0.42 0.93 -0.74
C LEU A 480 1.30 0.10 0.21
N GLY A 481 2.47 -0.37 -0.24
CA GLY A 481 3.48 -1.04 0.59
C GLY A 481 3.03 -2.39 1.14
N ARG A 482 2.14 -3.10 0.41
CA ARG A 482 1.46 -4.32 0.88
C ARG A 482 2.17 -5.62 0.50
N GLY A 483 3.16 -5.56 -0.38
CA GLY A 483 3.98 -6.70 -0.76
C GLY A 483 4.42 -6.61 -2.21
N LEU A 484 4.38 -7.74 -2.90
CA LEU A 484 4.84 -7.90 -4.26
C LEU A 484 3.83 -7.33 -5.26
N THR A 485 4.32 -6.66 -6.29
CA THR A 485 3.51 -6.14 -7.40
C THR A 485 3.79 -6.90 -8.69
N ILE A 486 2.77 -7.61 -9.18
CA ILE A 486 2.73 -8.20 -10.53
C ILE A 486 2.13 -7.17 -11.48
N GLY A 487 2.90 -6.74 -12.47
CA GLY A 487 2.44 -5.84 -13.51
C GLY A 487 2.17 -6.59 -14.81
N ILE A 488 0.98 -6.42 -15.40
CA ILE A 488 0.63 -6.96 -16.72
C ILE A 488 0.50 -5.77 -17.69
N ASP A 489 1.46 -5.66 -18.60
CA ASP A 489 1.48 -4.60 -19.61
C ASP A 489 1.29 -5.21 -21.01
N ILE A 490 0.30 -4.68 -21.73
CA ILE A 490 -0.11 -5.15 -23.06
C ILE A 490 0.59 -4.38 -24.20
N ASP A 491 1.65 -3.65 -23.86
CA ASP A 491 2.52 -2.90 -24.75
C ASP A 491 1.78 -2.20 -25.90
N THR A 492 1.17 -1.07 -25.57
CA THR A 492 0.45 -0.25 -26.54
C THR A 492 1.37 0.51 -27.51
N GLY A 493 2.70 0.39 -27.37
CA GLY A 493 3.74 1.21 -28.01
C GLY A 493 4.17 0.84 -29.44
N GLY A 494 3.43 -0.03 -30.15
CA GLY A 494 3.76 -0.36 -31.53
C GLY A 494 3.69 0.87 -32.47
N ALA A 495 4.76 1.11 -33.24
CA ALA A 495 4.86 2.17 -34.23
C ALA A 495 3.66 2.15 -35.19
N MET A 496 3.00 3.29 -35.38
CA MET A 496 2.06 3.46 -36.49
C MET A 496 2.86 3.63 -37.77
N ALA A 497 3.12 2.53 -38.47
CA ALA A 497 3.65 2.61 -39.83
C ALA A 497 2.52 3.11 -40.75
N ALA A 498 2.69 4.29 -41.36
CA ALA A 498 1.96 4.62 -42.56
C ALA A 498 2.36 3.61 -43.64
N GLY A 499 1.40 3.09 -44.41
CA GLY A 499 1.74 2.31 -45.60
C GLY A 499 2.66 3.13 -46.50
N ALA A 500 3.65 2.48 -47.14
CA ALA A 500 4.68 3.13 -47.95
C ALA A 500 4.16 4.03 -49.09
N ASP A 501 2.85 4.01 -49.37
CA ASP A 501 2.16 4.77 -50.41
C ASP A 501 1.26 5.92 -49.92
N VAL A 502 1.33 6.34 -48.65
CA VAL A 502 0.53 7.47 -48.15
C VAL A 502 1.23 8.80 -48.46
N GLN A 503 0.92 9.40 -49.61
CA GLN A 503 1.22 10.83 -49.89
C GLN A 503 0.00 11.71 -49.50
N GLU A 504 0.24 12.77 -48.72
CA GLU A 504 -0.75 13.80 -48.37
C GLU A 504 -1.18 14.67 -49.58
N PRO A 505 -2.32 15.38 -49.53
CA PRO A 505 -3.64 15.00 -49.04
C PRO A 505 -4.60 14.78 -50.22
N TRP A 506 -5.56 13.86 -50.07
CA TRP A 506 -6.57 13.61 -51.11
C TRP A 506 -7.54 14.79 -51.24
N SER A 507 -7.99 15.07 -52.47
CA SER A 507 -9.08 16.02 -52.68
C SER A 507 -10.39 15.45 -52.11
N ALA A 508 -11.27 16.32 -51.60
CA ALA A 508 -12.58 15.94 -51.07
C ALA A 508 -13.39 15.06 -52.04
N TRP A 509 -13.18 15.24 -53.34
CA TRP A 509 -13.81 14.47 -54.40
C TRP A 509 -13.24 13.04 -54.55
N GLN A 510 -11.92 12.86 -54.40
CA GLN A 510 -11.29 11.54 -54.39
C GLN A 510 -11.73 10.70 -53.18
N PHE A 511 -11.89 11.35 -52.03
CA PHE A 511 -12.43 10.74 -50.82
C PHE A 511 -13.89 10.29 -51.01
N PHE A 512 -14.75 11.19 -51.50
CA PHE A 512 -16.17 10.90 -51.74
C PHE A 512 -16.37 9.76 -52.76
N ARG A 513 -15.60 9.76 -53.86
CA ARG A 513 -15.71 8.77 -54.93
C ARG A 513 -15.33 7.36 -54.47
N ARG A 514 -14.34 7.21 -53.58
CA ARG A 514 -13.98 5.91 -52.98
C ARG A 514 -15.00 5.45 -51.93
N LEU A 515 -15.59 6.36 -51.16
CA LEU A 515 -16.63 6.05 -50.16
C LEU A 515 -17.90 5.44 -50.81
N VAL A 516 -18.26 5.93 -52.00
CA VAL A 516 -19.47 5.50 -52.73
C VAL A 516 -19.23 4.25 -53.58
N TRP A 517 -18.09 4.13 -54.28
CA TRP A 517 -17.86 3.07 -55.27
C TRP A 517 -16.88 1.95 -54.85
N LYS A 518 -16.10 2.09 -53.78
CA LYS A 518 -15.12 1.09 -53.32
C LYS A 518 -15.33 0.71 -51.85
N ARG A 519 -16.55 0.31 -51.48
CA ARG A 519 -16.95 -0.08 -50.10
C ARG A 519 -16.16 -1.25 -49.47
N ARG A 520 -15.33 -1.97 -50.23
CA ARG A 520 -14.60 -3.17 -49.77
C ARG A 520 -13.08 -3.00 -49.62
N GLU A 521 -12.50 -1.88 -50.01
CA GLU A 521 -11.06 -1.64 -49.81
C GLU A 521 -10.84 -0.93 -48.46
N THR A 522 -10.13 -1.58 -47.54
CA THR A 522 -9.68 -0.97 -46.27
C THR A 522 -8.79 0.22 -46.57
N LEU A 523 -9.18 1.41 -46.13
CA LEU A 523 -8.39 2.62 -46.33
C LEU A 523 -7.00 2.46 -45.68
N PRO A 524 -5.90 2.79 -46.36
CA PRO A 524 -4.53 2.73 -45.81
C PRO A 524 -4.25 3.85 -44.79
N ILE A 525 -5.25 4.68 -44.46
CA ILE A 525 -5.15 5.79 -43.53
C ILE A 525 -5.78 5.36 -42.19
N PRO A 526 -5.09 5.54 -41.06
CA PRO A 526 -5.64 5.24 -39.73
C PRO A 526 -6.96 5.98 -39.48
N SER A 527 -7.94 5.31 -38.88
CA SER A 527 -9.20 5.94 -38.50
C SER A 527 -8.98 7.06 -37.47
N ILE A 528 -9.85 8.08 -37.46
CA ILE A 528 -9.77 9.18 -36.47
C ILE A 528 -9.76 8.67 -35.03
N VAL A 529 -10.53 7.62 -34.74
CA VAL A 529 -10.56 6.94 -33.42
C VAL A 529 -9.18 6.36 -33.10
N ARG A 530 -8.51 5.74 -34.07
CA ARG A 530 -7.17 5.16 -33.90
C ARG A 530 -6.10 6.24 -33.69
N ILE A 531 -6.20 7.36 -34.40
CA ILE A 531 -5.30 8.51 -34.21
C ILE A 531 -5.47 9.08 -32.80
N LEU A 532 -6.70 9.34 -32.36
CA LEU A 532 -6.99 9.85 -31.02
C LEU A 532 -6.50 8.91 -29.91
N LEU A 533 -6.76 7.60 -30.05
CA LEU A 533 -6.25 6.57 -29.14
C LEU A 533 -4.73 6.58 -29.04
N ARG A 534 -4.01 6.72 -30.16
CA ARG A 534 -2.54 6.75 -30.14
C ARG A 534 -1.99 8.04 -29.56
N SER A 535 -2.54 9.18 -29.94
CA SER A 535 -2.14 10.47 -29.38
C SER A 535 -2.35 10.51 -27.86
N ALA A 536 -3.43 9.92 -27.36
CA ALA A 536 -3.70 9.81 -25.92
C ALA A 536 -2.67 8.93 -25.19
N LEU A 537 -2.22 7.82 -25.78
CA LEU A 537 -1.32 6.89 -25.10
C LEU A 537 0.19 7.24 -25.22
N VAL A 538 0.57 8.15 -26.13
CA VAL A 538 1.99 8.50 -26.35
C VAL A 538 2.63 9.12 -25.11
N SER A 539 1.93 10.01 -24.41
CA SER A 539 2.45 10.70 -23.21
C SER A 539 2.76 9.75 -22.04
N SER A 540 2.07 8.62 -21.95
CA SER A 540 2.27 7.65 -20.87
C SER A 540 3.38 6.63 -21.15
N THR A 541 3.98 6.61 -22.35
CA THR A 541 5.01 5.62 -22.72
C THR A 541 6.30 5.73 -21.90
N ALA A 542 6.83 6.94 -21.71
CA ALA A 542 8.02 7.16 -20.88
C ALA A 542 7.77 6.74 -19.43
N ARG A 543 6.56 7.03 -18.93
CA ARG A 543 6.14 6.66 -17.58
C ARG A 543 5.97 5.14 -17.42
N ALA A 544 5.41 4.48 -18.44
CA ALA A 544 5.25 3.04 -18.47
C ALA A 544 6.60 2.29 -18.39
N LEU A 545 7.70 2.84 -18.93
CA LEU A 545 9.03 2.25 -18.77
C LEU A 545 9.50 2.26 -17.31
N GLU A 546 9.28 3.36 -16.59
CA GLU A 546 9.57 3.43 -15.15
C GLU A 546 8.70 2.45 -14.36
N ASP A 547 7.41 2.36 -14.71
CA ASP A 547 6.47 1.46 -14.05
C ASP A 547 6.77 -0.03 -14.36
N ARG A 548 7.28 -0.36 -15.55
CA ARG A 548 7.82 -1.70 -15.87
C ARG A 548 9.00 -2.08 -14.97
N GLN A 549 9.92 -1.14 -14.72
CA GLN A 549 11.06 -1.36 -13.82
C GLN A 549 10.63 -1.44 -12.36
N ALA A 550 9.51 -0.81 -12.00
CA ALA A 550 8.96 -0.85 -10.66
C ALA A 550 8.23 -2.18 -10.37
N ALA A 551 7.76 -2.93 -11.38
CA ALA A 551 7.10 -4.20 -11.15
C ALA A 551 8.10 -5.25 -10.62
N ASP A 552 7.72 -5.99 -9.58
CA ASP A 552 8.56 -7.07 -9.06
C ASP A 552 8.49 -8.31 -9.98
N LEU A 553 7.35 -8.51 -10.65
CA LEU A 553 7.19 -9.46 -11.75
C LEU A 553 6.41 -8.77 -12.88
N LEU A 554 7.00 -8.74 -14.08
CA LEU A 554 6.40 -8.14 -15.27
C LEU A 554 5.94 -9.22 -16.25
N VAL A 555 4.69 -9.14 -16.67
CA VAL A 555 4.10 -9.97 -17.74
C VAL A 555 3.88 -9.10 -18.96
N LEU A 556 4.41 -9.54 -20.11
CA LEU A 556 4.26 -8.88 -21.40
C LEU A 556 3.61 -9.84 -22.42
N PRO A 557 2.27 -9.91 -22.48
CA PRO A 557 1.59 -10.76 -23.45
C PRO A 557 1.89 -10.32 -24.90
N PRO A 558 2.13 -11.26 -25.84
CA PRO A 558 2.44 -10.94 -27.23
C PRO A 558 1.17 -10.57 -28.02
N VAL A 559 0.54 -9.45 -27.66
CA VAL A 559 -0.74 -9.00 -28.24
C VAL A 559 -0.60 -7.83 -29.21
N GLY A 560 0.64 -7.50 -29.59
CA GLY A 560 0.96 -6.41 -30.52
C GLY A 560 0.30 -6.52 -31.89
N GLY A 561 -0.01 -7.74 -32.33
CA GLY A 561 -0.66 -8.04 -33.62
C GLY A 561 -2.17 -7.84 -33.66
N PHE A 562 -2.84 -7.67 -32.51
CA PHE A 562 -4.30 -7.45 -32.44
C PHE A 562 -4.63 -5.95 -32.46
N ASP A 563 -5.73 -5.54 -33.10
CA ASP A 563 -6.15 -4.14 -33.05
C ASP A 563 -6.76 -3.79 -31.67
N LEU A 564 -6.65 -2.51 -31.25
CA LEU A 564 -7.22 -2.05 -29.97
C LEU A 564 -8.75 -2.13 -29.93
N LEU A 565 -9.41 -2.19 -31.08
CA LEU A 565 -10.86 -2.25 -31.22
C LEU A 565 -11.35 -3.60 -31.79
N ASP A 566 -10.48 -4.59 -31.92
CA ASP A 566 -10.85 -5.93 -32.38
C ASP A 566 -11.39 -6.78 -31.22
N TRP A 567 -12.69 -6.68 -30.97
CA TRP A 567 -13.38 -7.46 -29.96
C TRP A 567 -13.55 -8.94 -30.32
N THR A 568 -13.34 -9.33 -31.59
CA THR A 568 -13.62 -10.69 -32.08
C THR A 568 -12.50 -11.67 -31.76
N SER A 569 -11.27 -11.17 -31.62
CA SER A 569 -10.09 -11.96 -31.22
C SER A 569 -10.03 -12.32 -29.73
N PHE A 570 -11.17 -12.25 -29.01
CA PHE A 570 -11.27 -12.48 -27.56
C PHE A 570 -10.50 -13.72 -27.10
N ASP A 571 -10.79 -14.89 -27.69
CA ASP A 571 -10.18 -16.16 -27.29
C ASP A 571 -8.66 -16.20 -27.49
N ALA A 572 -8.18 -15.69 -28.63
CA ALA A 572 -6.76 -15.65 -28.94
C ALA A 572 -6.00 -14.71 -28.00
N VAL A 573 -6.59 -13.55 -27.65
CA VAL A 573 -5.98 -12.58 -26.75
C VAL A 573 -5.96 -13.08 -25.30
N VAL A 574 -7.04 -13.73 -24.84
CA VAL A 574 -7.09 -14.38 -23.51
C VAL A 574 -6.02 -15.47 -23.41
N GLU A 575 -5.90 -16.34 -24.42
CA GLU A 575 -4.91 -17.41 -24.43
C GLU A 575 -3.47 -16.87 -24.43
N ALA A 576 -3.19 -15.81 -25.21
CA ALA A 576 -1.90 -15.15 -25.21
C ALA A 576 -1.52 -14.60 -23.83
N GLY A 577 -2.48 -14.02 -23.11
CA GLY A 577 -2.29 -13.55 -21.74
C GLY A 577 -2.03 -14.69 -20.74
N TYR A 578 -2.75 -15.80 -20.88
CA TYR A 578 -2.56 -16.99 -20.04
C TYR A 578 -1.16 -17.56 -20.19
N ARG A 579 -0.72 -17.84 -21.43
CA ARG A 579 0.60 -18.42 -21.71
C ARG A 579 1.73 -17.52 -21.25
N ALA A 580 1.68 -16.23 -21.57
CA ALA A 580 2.72 -15.28 -21.17
C ALA A 580 2.86 -15.17 -19.65
N THR A 581 1.74 -15.29 -18.92
CA THR A 581 1.76 -15.28 -17.45
C THR A 581 2.37 -16.56 -16.89
N MET A 582 1.98 -17.73 -17.40
CA MET A 582 2.58 -19.01 -17.00
C MET A 582 4.09 -19.02 -17.25
N GLU A 583 4.54 -18.58 -18.43
CA GLU A 583 5.97 -18.46 -18.77
C GLU A 583 6.70 -17.45 -17.86
N ALA A 584 6.06 -16.35 -17.48
CA ALA A 584 6.64 -15.38 -16.55
C ALA A 584 6.79 -15.96 -15.15
N LEU A 585 5.80 -16.72 -14.66
CA LEU A 585 5.88 -17.41 -13.37
C LEU A 585 6.97 -18.48 -13.39
N GLU A 586 7.06 -19.27 -14.47
CA GLU A 586 8.09 -20.31 -14.63
C GLU A 586 9.50 -19.74 -14.65
N ARG A 587 9.75 -18.67 -15.43
CA ARG A 587 11.05 -18.00 -15.47
C ARG A 587 11.48 -17.41 -14.13
N ASN A 588 10.53 -17.15 -13.24
CA ASN A 588 10.79 -16.52 -11.94
C ASN A 588 10.67 -17.49 -10.76
N ARG A 589 10.56 -18.82 -10.98
CA ARG A 589 10.44 -19.82 -9.89
C ARG A 589 11.60 -19.82 -8.89
N ASP A 590 12.80 -19.42 -9.32
CA ASP A 590 13.98 -19.36 -8.45
C ASP A 590 14.25 -17.94 -7.92
N SER A 591 13.38 -16.97 -8.24
CA SER A 591 13.55 -15.59 -7.79
C SER A 591 13.17 -15.42 -6.31
N PRO A 592 13.67 -14.38 -5.62
CA PRO A 592 13.19 -14.03 -4.28
C PRO A 592 11.67 -13.81 -4.22
N ALA A 593 11.06 -13.40 -5.34
CA ALA A 593 9.61 -13.26 -5.47
C ALA A 593 8.88 -14.61 -5.39
N ALA A 594 9.47 -15.72 -5.85
CA ALA A 594 8.84 -17.04 -5.82
C ALA A 594 8.51 -17.53 -4.42
N ALA A 595 9.35 -17.19 -3.43
CA ALA A 595 9.11 -17.52 -2.03
C ALA A 595 7.80 -16.89 -1.50
N ILE A 596 7.41 -15.71 -2.03
CA ILE A 596 6.15 -15.03 -1.70
C ILE A 596 5.00 -15.57 -2.54
N LEU A 597 5.26 -15.90 -3.81
CA LEU A 597 4.26 -16.37 -4.76
C LEU A 597 3.75 -17.79 -4.47
N GLY A 598 4.45 -18.56 -3.62
CA GLY A 598 4.05 -19.93 -3.24
C GLY A 598 4.25 -20.96 -4.35
N VAL A 599 4.97 -20.58 -5.41
CA VAL A 599 5.29 -21.46 -6.55
C VAL A 599 6.60 -22.17 -6.22
N ARG A 600 6.53 -23.41 -5.72
CA ARG A 600 7.68 -24.32 -5.61
C ARG A 600 7.46 -25.54 -6.49
#